data_AF-A0A952SIY0-F1
#
_entry.id   AF-A0A952SIY0-F1
#
_cell.length_a   1.000
_cell.length_b   1.000
_cell.length_c   1.000
_cell.angle_alpha   90.00
_cell.angle_beta   90.00
_cell.angle_gamma   90.00
#
_symmetry.space_group_name_H-M   'P 1'
#
loop_
_entity.id
_entity.type
_entity.pdbx_description
1 polymer ?
#
loop_
_entity_poly.entity_id
_entity_poly.type
_entity_poly.pdbx_seq_one_letter_code
_entity_poly.pdbx_strand_id
1 'polypeptide(L)'
;GTTRDLIEEAVMWNGLSITLVDTAGLRDTVDVVEQEGIKRSKTAQAEADLTLYVIDAVSVQKSGVSDFPFPLVDPKQLVVLNKIDVLAPCTLQPLSEELAHRLCQRILPISTITGEGLDELKTTITSRFLTGSFEAYEGVVITNVRHRAALEQATTAIMDALSSIESGGQAELLAVDLHDAADALGGIIGTLTSDDVLEQIFSQFCIGK
;
A
#
# COMPACT_ATOMS: atom_id res chain seq x y z
N GLY A 1 -6.49 -9.97 27.84
CA GLY A 1 -7.63 -10.80 27.40
C GLY A 1 -7.31 -11.28 26.01
N THR A 2 -7.57 -12.54 25.70
CA THR A 2 -7.30 -13.16 24.40
C THR A 2 -8.17 -12.53 23.32
N THR A 3 -7.62 -11.64 22.50
CA THR A 3 -8.35 -11.09 21.35
C THR A 3 -8.34 -12.14 20.24
N ARG A 4 -9.52 -12.75 20.07
CA ARG A 4 -9.85 -13.97 19.30
C ARG A 4 -10.11 -13.71 17.80
N ASP A 5 -10.07 -12.46 17.38
CA ASP A 5 -10.26 -12.03 16.00
C ASP A 5 -9.05 -11.19 15.58
N LEU A 6 -8.66 -11.27 14.31
CA LEU A 6 -7.71 -10.33 13.72
C LEU A 6 -8.30 -8.93 13.98
N ILE A 7 -7.63 -8.13 14.80
CA ILE A 7 -8.04 -6.75 15.01
C ILE A 7 -7.55 -5.99 13.80
N GLU A 8 -8.51 -5.52 13.01
CA GLU A 8 -8.24 -4.68 11.86
C GLU A 8 -8.56 -3.24 12.22
N GLU A 9 -7.58 -2.36 12.08
CA GLU A 9 -7.73 -0.93 12.31
C GLU A 9 -7.26 -0.18 11.06
N ALA A 10 -8.15 0.64 10.50
CA ALA A 10 -7.81 1.48 9.36
C ALA A 10 -7.24 2.81 9.84
N VAL A 11 -6.04 3.15 9.40
CA VAL A 11 -5.35 4.40 9.72
C VAL A 11 -4.94 5.12 8.45
N MET A 12 -4.91 6.46 8.51
CA MET A 12 -4.43 7.29 7.41
C MET A 12 -3.08 7.91 7.80
N TRP A 13 -2.00 7.49 7.16
CA TRP A 13 -0.66 8.04 7.38
C TRP A 13 -0.14 8.66 6.09
N ASN A 14 0.20 9.96 6.11
CA ASN A 14 0.72 10.70 4.94
C ASN A 14 -0.14 10.53 3.67
N GLY A 15 -1.48 10.47 3.83
CA GLY A 15 -2.42 10.29 2.72
C GLY A 15 -2.60 8.84 2.23
N LEU A 16 -1.84 7.89 2.78
CA LEU A 16 -2.01 6.46 2.51
C LEU A 16 -3.02 5.86 3.51
N SER A 17 -4.01 5.14 2.98
CA SER A 17 -4.91 4.30 3.76
C SER A 17 -4.21 2.98 4.08
N ILE A 18 -3.99 2.70 5.35
CA ILE A 18 -3.27 1.53 5.84
C ILE A 18 -4.22 0.75 6.75
N THR A 19 -4.40 -0.55 6.47
CA THR A 19 -5.10 -1.46 7.38
C THR A 19 -4.08 -2.19 8.23
N LEU A 20 -4.07 -1.90 9.53
CA LEU A 20 -3.26 -2.61 10.50
C LEU A 20 -4.00 -3.87 10.92
N VAL A 21 -3.36 -5.02 10.75
CA VAL A 21 -3.91 -6.32 11.15
C VAL A 21 -3.08 -6.86 12.30
N ASP A 22 -3.67 -6.94 13.49
CA ASP A 22 -3.02 -7.59 14.64
C ASP A 22 -3.06 -9.12 14.46
N THR A 23 -1.92 -9.77 14.65
CA THR A 23 -1.81 -11.22 14.50
C THR A 23 -1.67 -11.88 15.87
N ALA A 24 -2.36 -13.00 16.07
CA ALA A 24 -2.01 -13.90 17.17
C ALA A 24 -0.58 -14.37 16.88
N GLY A 25 0.41 -13.88 17.64
CA GLY A 25 1.83 -14.02 17.33
C GLY A 25 2.27 -15.45 17.02
N LEU A 26 3.43 -15.59 16.34
CA LEU A 26 3.94 -16.85 15.78
C LEU A 26 4.50 -17.83 16.84
N ARG A 27 3.69 -18.33 17.76
CA ARG A 27 4.11 -19.37 18.74
C ARG A 27 3.46 -20.70 18.39
N ASP A 28 4.24 -21.79 18.43
CA ASP A 28 3.69 -23.13 18.29
C ASP A 28 2.96 -23.54 19.58
N THR A 29 1.68 -23.87 19.47
CA THR A 29 0.90 -24.36 20.60
C THR A 29 0.01 -25.55 20.24
N VAL A 30 -0.38 -26.30 21.26
CA VAL A 30 -1.15 -27.54 21.16
C VAL A 30 -2.66 -27.30 21.27
N ASP A 31 -3.08 -26.06 21.54
CA ASP A 31 -4.49 -25.69 21.65
C ASP A 31 -5.09 -25.52 20.25
N VAL A 32 -6.13 -26.30 19.95
CA VAL A 32 -6.82 -26.34 18.66
C VAL A 32 -7.37 -24.95 18.26
N VAL A 33 -7.76 -24.12 19.24
CA VAL A 33 -8.23 -22.76 18.99
C VAL A 33 -7.07 -21.83 18.60
N GLU A 34 -5.92 -22.02 19.23
CA GLU A 34 -4.71 -21.24 18.95
C GLU A 34 -4.06 -21.68 17.64
N GLN A 35 -4.19 -22.95 17.24
CA GLN A 35 -3.81 -23.44 15.92
C GLN A 35 -4.58 -22.76 14.79
N GLU A 36 -5.89 -22.53 14.95
CA GLU A 36 -6.66 -21.75 13.98
C GLU A 36 -6.24 -20.28 13.99
N GLY A 37 -5.88 -19.73 15.15
CA GLY A 37 -5.25 -18.40 15.27
C GLY A 37 -3.94 -18.28 14.48
N ILE A 38 -3.03 -19.25 14.64
CA ILE A 38 -1.76 -19.31 13.91
C ILE A 38 -2.00 -19.44 12.40
N LYS A 39 -2.97 -20.26 11.99
CA LYS A 39 -3.34 -20.42 10.59
C LYS A 39 -3.85 -19.11 9.99
N ARG A 40 -4.74 -18.39 10.68
CA ARG A 40 -5.22 -17.06 10.28
C ARG A 40 -4.08 -16.04 10.20
N SER A 41 -3.17 -16.02 11.19
CA SER A 41 -1.96 -15.18 11.17
C SER A 41 -1.07 -15.48 9.96
N LYS A 42 -0.88 -16.75 9.59
CA LYS A 42 -0.10 -17.14 8.40
C LYS A 42 -0.76 -16.71 7.10
N THR A 43 -2.09 -16.83 6.99
CA THR A 43 -2.83 -16.33 5.82
C THR A 43 -2.71 -14.80 5.71
N ALA A 44 -2.95 -14.07 6.81
CA ALA A 44 -2.81 -12.62 6.84
C ALA A 44 -1.39 -12.17 6.48
N GLN A 45 -0.36 -12.88 6.95
CA GLN A 45 1.03 -12.61 6.60
C GLN A 45 1.31 -12.83 5.10
N ALA A 46 0.73 -13.87 4.49
CA ALA A 46 0.91 -14.14 3.06
C ALA A 46 0.21 -13.11 2.15
N GLU A 47 -0.94 -12.60 2.60
CA GLU A 47 -1.73 -11.58 1.88
C GLU A 47 -1.21 -10.16 2.10
N ALA A 48 -0.48 -9.90 3.19
CA ALA A 48 0.01 -8.59 3.53
C ALA A 48 0.98 -8.00 2.47
N ASP A 49 0.82 -6.70 2.22
CA ASP A 49 1.76 -5.91 1.41
C ASP A 49 3.09 -5.65 2.16
N LEU A 50 3.02 -5.55 3.49
CA LEU A 50 4.15 -5.36 4.40
C LEU A 50 3.88 -6.06 5.73
N THR A 51 4.85 -6.83 6.22
CA THR A 51 4.80 -7.46 7.54
C THR A 51 5.76 -6.76 8.50
N LEU A 52 5.26 -6.31 9.65
CA LEU A 52 6.10 -5.81 10.74
C LEU A 52 6.55 -6.97 11.63
N TYR A 53 7.85 -7.28 11.62
CA TYR A 53 8.41 -8.29 12.50
C TYR A 53 8.96 -7.61 13.76
N VAL A 54 8.15 -7.63 14.83
CA VAL A 54 8.46 -6.95 16.09
C VAL A 54 9.26 -7.85 17.02
N ILE A 55 10.46 -7.41 17.38
CA ILE A 55 11.43 -8.12 18.20
C ILE A 55 11.57 -7.41 19.55
N ASP A 56 11.63 -8.18 20.63
CA ASP A 56 11.92 -7.66 21.97
C ASP A 56 13.42 -7.43 22.15
N ALA A 57 13.84 -6.18 22.29
CA ALA A 57 15.24 -5.79 22.41
C ALA A 57 15.94 -6.39 23.64
N VAL A 58 15.21 -6.51 24.76
CA VAL A 58 15.72 -7.09 26.01
C VAL A 58 15.97 -8.58 25.85
N SER A 59 15.10 -9.26 25.09
CA SER A 59 15.25 -10.69 24.82
C SER A 59 16.45 -10.97 23.92
N VAL A 60 16.66 -10.16 22.87
CA VAL A 60 17.85 -10.27 22.01
C VAL A 60 19.11 -9.97 22.80
N GLN A 61 19.13 -8.92 23.62
CA GLN A 61 20.30 -8.58 24.44
C GLN A 61 20.69 -9.73 25.38
N LYS A 62 19.71 -10.41 25.99
CA LYS A 62 19.95 -11.54 26.91
C LYS A 62 20.44 -12.79 26.20
N SER A 63 19.83 -13.13 25.07
CA SER A 63 20.19 -14.34 24.31
C SER A 63 21.44 -14.15 23.45
N GLY A 64 21.80 -12.91 23.13
CA GLY A 64 22.82 -12.60 22.15
C GLY A 64 22.27 -12.67 20.71
N VAL A 65 22.83 -11.83 19.84
CA VAL A 65 22.38 -11.73 18.45
C VAL A 65 22.66 -12.99 17.67
N SER A 66 23.61 -13.87 18.02
CA SER A 66 23.88 -15.14 17.30
C SER A 66 22.83 -16.23 17.58
N ASP A 67 22.27 -16.25 18.78
CA ASP A 67 21.49 -17.38 19.27
C ASP A 67 19.98 -17.09 19.25
N PHE A 68 19.60 -15.85 18.96
CA PHE A 68 18.20 -15.47 18.83
C PHE A 68 17.59 -16.08 17.54
N PRO A 69 16.41 -16.72 17.61
CA PRO A 69 15.77 -17.31 16.43
C PRO A 69 15.11 -16.22 15.59
N PHE A 70 15.77 -15.79 14.52
CA PHE A 70 15.19 -14.86 13.55
C PHE A 70 14.45 -15.63 12.43
N PRO A 71 13.37 -15.07 11.87
CA PRO A 71 12.71 -15.62 10.71
C PRO A 71 13.61 -15.48 9.48
N LEU A 72 13.28 -16.24 8.42
CA LEU A 72 13.89 -16.04 7.11
C LEU A 72 13.59 -14.62 6.61
N VAL A 73 14.61 -13.97 6.05
CA VAL A 73 14.51 -12.63 5.50
C VAL A 73 13.57 -12.65 4.30
N ASP A 74 12.49 -11.88 4.38
CA ASP A 74 11.53 -11.66 3.29
C ASP A 74 11.59 -10.18 2.86
N PRO A 75 11.67 -9.87 1.56
CA PRO A 75 11.58 -8.50 1.08
C PRO A 75 10.36 -7.74 1.59
N LYS A 76 9.22 -8.40 1.85
CA LYS A 76 8.01 -7.75 2.40
C LYS A 76 8.05 -7.53 3.91
N GLN A 77 9.12 -7.93 4.60
CA GLN A 77 9.24 -7.73 6.05
C GLN A 77 9.98 -6.42 6.38
N LEU A 78 9.59 -5.81 7.50
CA LEU A 78 10.29 -4.71 8.15
C LEU A 78 10.52 -5.11 9.60
N VAL A 79 11.79 -5.18 10.01
CA VAL A 79 12.16 -5.58 11.37
C VAL A 79 12.16 -4.38 12.30
N VAL A 80 11.42 -4.53 13.40
CA VAL A 80 11.21 -3.49 14.40
C VAL A 80 11.74 -4.00 15.74
N LEU A 81 12.67 -3.29 16.34
CA LEU A 81 13.26 -3.63 17.64
C LEU A 81 12.56 -2.81 18.73
N ASN A 82 11.60 -3.41 19.44
CA ASN A 82 10.78 -2.77 20.45
C ASN A 82 11.38 -2.90 21.87
N LYS A 83 10.94 -2.02 22.78
CA LYS A 83 11.35 -1.92 24.20
C LYS A 83 12.75 -1.35 24.41
N ILE A 84 13.19 -0.44 23.54
CA ILE A 84 14.50 0.22 23.68
C ILE A 84 14.61 1.07 24.95
N ASP A 85 13.48 1.47 25.55
CA ASP A 85 13.41 2.20 26.82
C ASP A 85 13.98 1.42 28.01
N VAL A 86 14.07 0.10 27.90
CA VAL A 86 14.63 -0.78 28.94
C VAL A 86 16.15 -0.95 28.77
N LEU A 87 16.70 -0.64 27.59
CA LEU A 87 18.12 -0.80 27.30
C LEU A 87 18.92 0.37 27.85
N ALA A 88 20.17 0.09 28.24
CA ALA A 88 21.12 1.15 28.54
C ALA A 88 21.47 1.91 27.24
N PRO A 89 21.67 3.25 27.27
CA PRO A 89 21.97 4.04 26.08
C PRO A 89 23.18 3.53 25.28
N CYS A 90 24.18 2.97 25.96
CA CYS A 90 25.37 2.39 25.33
C CYS A 90 25.15 1.02 24.67
N THR A 91 24.00 0.40 24.86
CA THR A 91 23.69 -0.95 24.35
C THR A 91 22.86 -0.94 23.08
N LEU A 92 22.06 0.10 22.85
CA LEU A 92 21.16 0.14 21.70
C LEU A 92 21.91 0.16 20.36
N GLN A 93 22.90 1.06 20.23
CA GLN A 93 23.64 1.24 18.98
C GLN A 93 24.36 -0.06 18.56
N PRO A 94 25.18 -0.71 19.42
CA PRO A 94 25.87 -1.94 19.03
C PRO A 94 24.90 -3.09 18.71
N LEU A 95 23.81 -3.21 19.48
CA LEU A 95 22.81 -4.26 19.27
C LEU A 95 22.10 -4.08 17.92
N SER A 96 21.73 -2.85 17.57
CA SER A 96 21.08 -2.54 16.30
C SER A 96 21.99 -2.79 15.10
N GLU A 97 23.28 -2.45 15.21
CA GLU A 97 24.29 -2.69 14.17
C GLU A 97 24.54 -4.18 13.95
N GLU A 98 24.67 -4.95 15.04
CA GLU A 98 24.87 -6.40 14.96
C GLU A 98 23.64 -7.11 14.36
N LEU A 99 22.43 -6.68 14.72
CA LEU A 99 21.18 -7.16 14.12
C LEU A 99 21.08 -6.83 12.63
N ALA A 100 21.41 -5.58 12.26
CA ALA A 100 21.36 -5.15 10.86
C ALA A 100 22.34 -5.96 10.00
N HIS A 101 23.53 -6.25 10.53
CA HIS A 101 24.52 -7.09 9.87
C HIS A 101 24.06 -8.55 9.76
N ARG A 102 23.50 -9.13 10.83
CA ARG A 102 23.02 -10.53 10.82
C ARG A 102 21.87 -10.74 9.84
N LEU A 103 20.96 -9.78 9.75
CA LEU A 103 19.74 -9.88 8.96
C LEU A 103 19.84 -9.25 7.57
N CYS A 104 20.97 -8.60 7.26
CA CYS A 104 21.20 -7.87 6.01
C CYS A 104 20.06 -6.89 5.67
N GLN A 105 19.46 -6.27 6.68
CA GLN A 105 18.33 -5.35 6.52
C GLN A 105 18.35 -4.26 7.58
N ARG A 106 17.66 -3.15 7.31
CA ARG A 106 17.50 -2.06 8.26
C ARG A 106 16.65 -2.50 9.44
N ILE A 107 17.09 -2.15 10.65
CA ILE A 107 16.38 -2.37 11.91
C ILE A 107 15.85 -1.02 12.40
N LEU A 108 14.58 -0.98 12.80
CA LEU A 108 13.97 0.23 13.37
C LEU A 108 13.82 0.09 14.89
N PRO A 109 14.66 0.77 15.69
CA PRO A 109 14.52 0.78 17.14
C PRO A 109 13.32 1.65 17.56
N ILE A 110 12.43 1.11 18.38
CA ILE A 110 11.27 1.84 18.91
C ILE A 110 11.03 1.55 20.39
N SER A 111 10.36 2.48 21.06
CA SER A 111 9.65 2.20 22.31
C SER A 111 8.18 2.52 22.14
N THR A 112 7.36 1.49 22.22
CA THR A 112 5.89 1.64 22.25
C THR A 112 5.37 2.31 23.52
N ILE A 113 6.17 2.38 24.60
CA ILE A 113 5.80 3.05 25.85
C ILE A 113 6.13 4.54 25.80
N THR A 114 7.34 4.89 25.37
CA THR A 114 7.76 6.31 25.32
C THR A 114 7.32 7.01 24.04
N GLY A 115 7.03 6.24 22.99
CA GLY A 115 6.73 6.74 21.64
C GLY A 115 7.98 6.98 20.78
N GLU A 116 9.19 6.76 21.33
CA GLU A 116 10.44 6.92 20.60
C GLU A 116 10.49 6.00 19.38
N GLY A 117 10.93 6.55 18.24
CA GLY A 117 11.06 5.81 16.97
C GLY A 117 9.73 5.54 16.24
N LEU A 118 8.55 5.83 16.82
CA LEU A 118 7.27 5.57 16.16
C LEU A 118 7.04 6.44 14.92
N ASP A 119 7.47 7.70 14.95
CA ASP A 119 7.31 8.59 13.78
C ASP A 119 8.27 8.22 12.65
N GLU A 120 9.47 7.74 12.97
CA GLU A 120 10.40 7.16 12.00
C GLU A 120 9.82 5.87 11.40
N LEU A 121 9.18 5.02 12.21
CA LEU A 121 8.49 3.82 11.75
C LEU A 121 7.37 4.17 10.76
N LYS A 122 6.48 5.10 11.09
CA LYS A 122 5.42 5.57 10.17
C LYS A 122 6.00 6.12 8.88
N THR A 123 7.06 6.93 8.98
CA THR A 123 7.73 7.52 7.81
C THR A 123 8.37 6.43 6.95
N THR A 124 8.97 5.40 7.54
CA THR A 124 9.59 4.29 6.82
C THR A 124 8.55 3.40 6.14
N ILE A 125 7.43 3.15 6.81
CA ILE A 125 6.31 2.38 6.23
C ILE A 125 5.74 3.15 5.04
N THR A 126 5.39 4.41 5.21
CA THR A 126 4.83 5.24 4.15
C THR A 126 5.81 5.44 3.01
N SER A 127 7.08 5.73 3.29
CA SER A 127 8.10 5.90 2.25
C SER A 127 8.29 4.64 1.43
N ARG A 128 8.22 3.43 2.02
CA ARG A 128 8.35 2.17 1.26
C ARG A 128 7.30 2.00 0.16
N PHE A 129 6.06 2.44 0.43
CA PHE A 129 4.96 2.40 -0.52
C PHE A 129 4.96 3.59 -1.48
N LEU A 130 5.51 4.73 -1.04
CA LEU A 130 5.67 5.90 -1.88
C LEU A 130 6.89 5.77 -2.82
N THR A 131 8.07 5.35 -2.39
CA THR A 131 9.24 5.22 -3.27
C THR A 131 9.14 4.11 -4.31
N GLY A 132 8.21 3.16 -4.15
CA GLY A 132 7.86 2.20 -5.20
C GLY A 132 6.98 2.76 -6.33
N SER A 133 6.43 3.97 -6.20
CA SER A 133 5.44 4.53 -7.15
C SER A 133 5.36 6.05 -7.26
N PHE A 134 6.10 6.81 -6.44
CA PHE A 134 6.00 8.27 -6.26
C PHE A 134 7.35 8.99 -6.45
N GLU A 135 8.30 8.40 -7.17
CA GLU A 135 9.24 9.24 -7.91
C GLU A 135 8.53 9.69 -9.20
N ALA A 136 7.96 10.90 -9.12
CA ALA A 136 7.28 11.65 -10.18
C ALA A 136 5.86 11.22 -10.57
N TYR A 137 4.87 11.54 -9.74
CA TYR A 137 3.55 11.94 -10.27
C TYR A 137 2.89 12.99 -9.36
N GLU A 138 2.82 14.23 -9.85
CA GLU A 138 1.69 15.16 -9.59
C GLU A 138 0.38 14.62 -10.23
N GLY A 139 0.18 13.30 -10.20
CA GLY A 139 -0.91 12.61 -10.87
C GLY A 139 -2.01 12.28 -9.89
N VAL A 140 -3.24 12.65 -10.26
CA VAL A 140 -4.47 12.22 -9.61
C VAL A 140 -4.48 10.68 -9.51
N VAL A 141 -4.50 10.15 -8.29
CA VAL A 141 -4.61 8.70 -8.05
C VAL A 141 -6.02 8.24 -8.46
N ILE A 142 -6.10 7.36 -9.46
CA ILE A 142 -7.37 6.80 -9.93
C ILE A 142 -7.76 5.64 -9.01
N THR A 143 -8.65 5.90 -8.04
CA THR A 143 -9.12 4.91 -7.05
C THR A 143 -10.33 4.09 -7.51
N ASN A 144 -10.96 4.46 -8.64
CA ASN A 144 -12.17 3.83 -9.14
C ASN A 144 -11.85 2.84 -10.28
N VAL A 145 -12.22 1.57 -10.10
CA VAL A 145 -12.06 0.49 -11.10
C VAL A 145 -12.69 0.86 -12.46
N ARG A 146 -13.83 1.57 -12.45
CA ARG A 146 -14.49 2.04 -13.68
C ARG A 146 -13.66 3.08 -14.42
N HIS A 147 -13.07 4.02 -13.69
CA HIS A 147 -12.20 5.06 -14.26
C HIS A 147 -10.90 4.48 -14.78
N ARG A 148 -10.33 3.49 -14.08
CA ARG A 148 -9.19 2.73 -14.56
C ARG A 148 -9.49 2.03 -15.89
N ALA A 149 -10.61 1.29 -15.98
CA ALA A 149 -11.00 0.59 -17.20
C ALA A 149 -11.18 1.55 -18.39
N ALA A 150 -11.78 2.72 -18.15
CA ALA A 150 -11.96 3.74 -19.15
C ALA A 150 -10.62 4.37 -19.62
N LEU A 151 -9.65 4.57 -18.72
CA LEU A 151 -8.31 5.05 -19.09
C LEU A 151 -7.51 3.98 -19.85
N GLU A 152 -7.63 2.72 -19.46
CA GLU A 152 -7.02 1.61 -20.19
C GLU A 152 -7.58 1.54 -21.62
N GLN A 153 -8.90 1.63 -21.78
CA GLN A 153 -9.56 1.69 -23.10
C GLN A 153 -9.10 2.88 -23.93
N ALA A 154 -9.07 4.09 -23.35
CA ALA A 154 -8.59 5.27 -24.05
C ALA A 154 -7.13 5.14 -24.49
N THR A 155 -6.28 4.55 -23.65
CA THR A 155 -4.87 4.31 -23.96
C THR A 155 -4.72 3.34 -25.12
N THR A 156 -5.47 2.23 -25.11
CA THR A 156 -5.46 1.25 -26.21
C THR A 156 -5.87 1.90 -27.53
N ALA A 157 -6.99 2.64 -27.55
CA ALA A 157 -7.47 3.31 -28.76
C ALA A 157 -6.48 4.34 -29.30
N ILE A 158 -5.79 5.10 -28.43
CA ILE A 158 -4.73 6.03 -28.85
C ILE A 158 -3.51 5.28 -29.42
N MET A 159 -3.14 4.14 -28.85
CA MET A 159 -2.03 3.32 -29.36
C MET A 159 -2.36 2.71 -30.73
N ASP A 160 -3.60 2.27 -30.92
CA ASP A 160 -4.08 1.73 -32.20
C ASP A 160 -4.12 2.83 -33.27
N ALA A 161 -4.58 4.04 -32.91
CA ALA A 161 -4.51 5.23 -33.76
C ALA A 161 -3.07 5.55 -34.22
N LEU A 162 -2.11 5.52 -33.28
CA LEU A 162 -0.69 5.77 -33.58
C LEU A 162 -0.11 4.68 -34.50
N SER A 163 -0.42 3.41 -34.25
CA SER A 163 0.02 2.30 -35.10
C SER A 163 -0.57 2.38 -36.51
N SER A 164 -1.83 2.80 -36.61
CA SER A 164 -2.51 3.07 -37.89
C SER A 164 -1.83 4.20 -38.66
N ILE A 165 -1.33 5.25 -38.00
CA ILE A 165 -0.58 6.33 -38.66
C ILE A 165 0.76 5.82 -39.19
N GLU A 166 1.51 5.05 -38.40
CA GLU A 166 2.83 4.53 -38.77
C GLU A 166 2.79 3.52 -39.93
N SER A 167 1.69 2.78 -40.04
CA SER A 167 1.47 1.78 -41.10
C SER A 167 0.86 2.35 -42.38
N GLY A 168 0.63 3.68 -42.46
CA GLY A 168 0.01 4.32 -43.61
C GLY A 168 -1.49 4.03 -43.73
N GLY A 169 -2.15 3.83 -42.59
CA GLY A 169 -3.58 3.53 -42.48
C GLY A 169 -4.48 4.64 -43.03
N GLN A 170 -5.73 4.26 -43.29
CA GLN A 170 -6.74 5.17 -43.83
C GLN A 170 -7.23 6.15 -42.75
N ALA A 171 -7.44 7.41 -43.11
CA ALA A 171 -7.89 8.46 -42.19
C ALA A 171 -9.24 8.14 -41.50
N GLU A 172 -10.05 7.29 -42.10
CA GLU A 172 -11.33 6.82 -41.57
C GLU A 172 -11.15 5.93 -40.33
N LEU A 173 -10.13 5.06 -40.30
CA LEU A 173 -9.82 4.21 -39.15
C LEU A 173 -9.26 5.03 -38.00
N LEU A 174 -8.39 5.98 -38.32
CA LEU A 174 -7.84 6.93 -37.34
C LEU A 174 -8.94 7.74 -36.64
N ALA A 175 -9.97 8.16 -37.38
CA ALA A 175 -11.08 8.91 -36.82
C ALA A 175 -11.91 8.06 -35.83
N VAL A 176 -12.07 6.76 -36.11
CA VAL A 176 -12.76 5.83 -35.21
C VAL A 176 -11.97 5.63 -33.92
N ASP A 177 -10.67 5.35 -34.03
CA ASP A 177 -9.80 5.12 -32.87
C ASP A 177 -9.74 6.35 -31.94
N LEU A 178 -9.69 7.56 -32.52
CA LEU A 178 -9.73 8.81 -31.75
C LEU A 178 -11.10 9.07 -31.11
N HIS A 179 -12.19 8.63 -31.75
CA HIS A 179 -13.54 8.74 -31.19
C HIS A 179 -13.71 7.79 -30.00
N ASP A 180 -13.26 6.55 -30.13
CA ASP A 180 -13.30 5.55 -29.06
C ASP A 180 -12.48 6.02 -27.85
N ALA A 181 -11.32 6.64 -28.09
CA ALA A 181 -10.53 7.26 -27.02
C ALA A 181 -11.28 8.40 -26.33
N ALA A 182 -11.94 9.27 -27.10
CA ALA A 182 -12.71 10.40 -26.56
C ALA A 182 -13.92 9.94 -25.75
N ASP A 183 -14.64 8.91 -26.19
CA ASP A 183 -15.80 8.35 -25.50
C ASP A 183 -15.41 7.66 -24.18
N ALA A 184 -14.30 6.91 -24.20
CA ALA A 184 -13.76 6.29 -23.00
C ALA A 184 -13.37 7.36 -21.94
N LEU A 185 -12.71 8.45 -22.37
CA LEU A 185 -12.42 9.57 -21.48
C LEU A 185 -13.68 10.32 -21.03
N GLY A 186 -14.67 10.45 -21.91
CA GLY A 186 -15.99 11.04 -21.61
C GLY A 186 -16.74 10.27 -20.52
N GLY A 187 -16.62 8.94 -20.51
CA GLY A 187 -17.17 8.09 -19.46
C GLY A 187 -16.59 8.35 -18.06
N ILE A 188 -15.38 8.93 -17.97
CA ILE A 188 -14.72 9.29 -16.71
C ILE A 188 -15.25 10.63 -16.19
N ILE A 189 -15.29 11.62 -17.08
CA ILE A 189 -15.72 13.00 -16.80
C ILE A 189 -17.25 13.07 -16.63
N GLY A 190 -17.98 12.07 -17.11
CA GLY A 190 -19.44 12.05 -17.12
C GLY A 190 -19.99 13.03 -18.15
N THR A 191 -19.42 13.06 -19.36
CA THR A 191 -19.83 14.04 -20.37
C THR A 191 -21.23 13.77 -20.88
N LEU A 192 -22.12 14.67 -20.45
CA LEU A 192 -23.32 15.20 -21.07
C LEU A 192 -23.94 14.30 -22.15
N THR A 193 -25.07 13.70 -21.78
CA THR A 193 -25.99 13.14 -22.76
C THR A 193 -26.46 14.26 -23.70
N SER A 194 -26.92 13.90 -24.91
CA SER A 194 -27.54 14.86 -25.82
C SER A 194 -28.70 15.62 -25.15
N ASP A 195 -29.36 15.00 -24.16
CA ASP A 195 -30.40 15.61 -23.34
C ASP A 195 -29.87 16.75 -22.46
N ASP A 196 -28.68 16.61 -21.87
CA ASP A 196 -28.08 17.65 -21.03
C ASP A 196 -27.68 18.90 -21.84
N VAL A 197 -27.26 18.71 -23.10
CA VAL A 197 -26.97 19.81 -24.03
C VAL A 197 -28.26 20.52 -24.45
N LEU A 198 -29.33 19.77 -24.70
CA LEU A 198 -30.64 20.34 -25.04
C LEU A 198 -31.22 21.13 -23.86
N GLU A 199 -31.14 20.59 -22.64
CA GLU A 199 -31.65 21.25 -21.43
C GLU A 199 -30.91 22.56 -21.14
N GLN A 200 -29.59 22.61 -21.33
CA GLN A 200 -28.82 23.84 -21.21
C GLN A 200 -29.23 24.90 -22.26
N ILE A 201 -29.51 24.50 -23.51
CA ILE A 201 -29.99 25.39 -24.57
C ILE A 201 -31.38 25.95 -24.24
N PHE A 202 -32.31 25.11 -23.77
CA PHE A 202 -33.67 25.55 -23.45
C PHE A 202 -33.77 26.31 -22.12
N SER A 203 -32.84 26.10 -21.17
CA SER A 203 -32.79 26.86 -19.91
C SER A 203 -32.51 28.35 -20.10
N GLN A 204 -31.92 28.75 -21.24
CA GLN A 204 -31.66 30.15 -21.60
C GLN A 204 -32.76 30.79 -22.44
N PHE A 205 -33.76 30.03 -22.90
CA PHE A 205 -34.94 30.58 -23.54
C PHE A 205 -36.07 30.68 -22.52
N CYS A 206 -36.30 31.88 -21.99
CA CYS A 206 -37.58 32.20 -21.36
C CYS A 206 -38.69 32.01 -22.41
N ILE A 207 -39.39 30.87 -22.36
CA ILE A 207 -40.71 30.76 -23.00
C ILE A 207 -41.65 31.57 -22.14
N GLY A 208 -41.83 32.83 -22.54
CA GLY A 208 -42.72 33.76 -21.88
C GLY A 208 -44.15 33.21 -21.80
N LYS A 209 -44.66 33.14 -20.58
CA LYS A 209 -45.92 33.78 -20.19
C LYS A 209 -45.71 34.51 -18.88
#